data_AF-A0A6A5XXR2-F1
#
_entry.id   AF-A0A6A5XXR2-F1
#
_cell.length_a   1.000
_cell.length_b   1.000
_cell.length_c   1.000
_cell.angle_alpha   90.00
_cell.angle_beta   90.00
_cell.angle_gamma   90.00
#
_symmetry.space_group_name_H-M   'P 1'
#
loop_
_entity.id
_entity.type
_entity.pdbx_description
1 polymer ?
#
loop_
_entity_poly.entity_id
_entity_poly.type
_entity_poly.pdbx_seq_one_letter_code
_entity_poly.pdbx_strand_id
1 'polypeptide(L)'
;MPQFACDQCHRRKERCSFDADERSCRQCKVQSVKCSFLRRSRRMGRPPAARKLPYGSCKILSFDKNQQPSRRPISNGLIVLDSSVGAMVDGRIDGNHSSHGSRSNETHQISESPINASGATQTLTGGGTCHEINETNYINKSNESVKSLQTNSSNTNSETNTGLKSQETDSTNEADEITNTSDIDEINEINNISEMLAIEPAPNEVGFLDSFNLNAIDIIRPWQCPGLDTTSQQSLLVENWLPPVSTYHNILSNSGLFYLFHRHFMIGPSFCDDFVNAIKSVFTGSDGFFLEAYNATLALWDVRNNRPRIITASDIKNASHFLRQLQKAAIQGPFDAAAIVFLGQILLVHHVVAFGTSAHAIVRRSLLSVREWYASLLLESSMNPITITPIVVDTVESLVRRDIPVVQIPRYKSTTVDRTAGLCVELLHFQYDICKISYAAKITGRRSIVSAGATTPSLRSSPDSSSLDALEEKVRQWEPSPPLTFFTEYTPSEVSAMLLQARVYRLATLLIIHRLKYPLGVEDEYASRLALLIMVELECFTQQVTDTTDGLAIGLPLLVSALETGYLNDRIVSYVAPVSANPDYAQKLQDFVSLVRAARDHGYLGLWFDLVEGGLHVPILP
;
A
#
# COMPACT_ATOMS: atom_id res chain seq x y z
N MET A 1 33.97 -16.96 -20.24
CA MET A 1 33.77 -17.39 -21.64
C MET A 1 33.34 -16.21 -22.51
N PRO A 2 33.67 -16.19 -23.81
CA PRO A 2 33.23 -15.12 -24.70
C PRO A 2 31.70 -15.09 -24.82
N GLN A 3 31.08 -13.93 -24.60
CA GLN A 3 29.61 -13.74 -24.70
C GLN A 3 29.09 -13.67 -26.15
N PHE A 4 29.97 -13.85 -27.15
CA PHE A 4 29.64 -13.71 -28.57
C PHE A 4 30.11 -14.93 -29.36
N ALA A 5 29.40 -15.25 -30.45
CA ALA A 5 29.78 -16.31 -31.37
C ALA A 5 31.18 -16.07 -31.98
N CYS A 6 31.96 -17.14 -32.18
CA CYS A 6 33.25 -17.04 -32.87
C CYS A 6 33.07 -16.61 -34.33
N ASP A 7 34.15 -16.14 -34.97
CA ASP A 7 34.11 -15.57 -36.32
C ASP A 7 33.55 -16.56 -37.37
N GLN A 8 33.84 -17.85 -37.20
CA GLN A 8 33.40 -18.92 -38.11
C GLN A 8 31.89 -19.19 -37.97
N CYS A 9 31.40 -19.43 -36.75
CA CYS A 9 29.97 -19.60 -36.50
C CYS A 9 29.17 -18.37 -36.94
N HIS A 10 29.68 -17.17 -36.68
CA HIS A 10 29.04 -15.96 -37.17
C HIS A 10 29.03 -15.89 -38.70
N ARG A 11 30.14 -16.21 -39.40
CA ARG A 11 30.18 -16.17 -40.87
C ARG A 11 29.15 -17.12 -41.49
N ARG A 12 28.89 -18.26 -40.84
CA ARG A 12 27.90 -19.26 -41.24
C ARG A 12 26.48 -18.97 -40.76
N LYS A 13 26.29 -17.95 -39.90
CA LYS A 13 25.02 -17.64 -39.22
C LYS A 13 24.48 -18.81 -38.37
N GLU A 14 25.37 -19.57 -37.74
CA GLU A 14 25.03 -20.70 -36.87
C GLU A 14 25.22 -20.35 -35.38
N ARG A 15 24.50 -21.07 -34.50
CA ARG A 15 24.61 -20.92 -33.03
C ARG A 15 25.99 -21.44 -32.56
N CYS A 16 26.65 -20.69 -31.67
CA CYS A 16 27.97 -21.04 -31.13
C CYS A 16 27.82 -21.45 -29.66
N SER A 17 28.19 -22.70 -29.32
CA SER A 17 28.14 -23.23 -27.94
C SER A 17 29.52 -23.73 -27.50
N PHE A 18 29.87 -23.48 -26.23
CA PHE A 18 31.12 -23.90 -25.60
C PHE A 18 30.81 -24.87 -24.46
N ASP A 19 31.64 -25.91 -24.32
CA ASP A 19 31.66 -26.76 -23.14
C ASP A 19 32.56 -26.14 -22.06
N ALA A 20 32.28 -26.42 -20.78
CA ALA A 20 32.74 -25.65 -19.61
C ALA A 20 34.25 -25.38 -19.54
N ASP A 21 35.09 -26.18 -20.21
CA ASP A 21 36.55 -26.07 -20.16
C ASP A 21 37.24 -26.01 -21.55
N GLU A 22 36.48 -25.86 -22.63
CA GLU A 22 37.03 -25.90 -23.98
C GLU A 22 37.29 -24.52 -24.60
N ARG A 23 38.47 -24.35 -25.20
CA ARG A 23 38.86 -23.12 -25.93
C ARG A 23 38.27 -23.02 -27.34
N SER A 24 37.60 -24.05 -27.81
CA SER A 24 36.92 -24.13 -29.11
C SER A 24 35.43 -24.42 -28.93
N CYS A 25 34.57 -23.80 -29.73
CA CYS A 25 33.14 -24.13 -29.71
C CYS A 25 32.90 -25.52 -30.32
N ARG A 26 31.81 -26.18 -29.92
CA ARG A 26 31.44 -27.53 -30.39
C ARG A 26 31.47 -27.63 -31.92
N GLN A 27 30.98 -26.60 -32.60
CA GLN A 27 30.85 -26.62 -34.06
C GLN A 27 32.19 -26.49 -34.80
N CYS A 28 33.08 -25.62 -34.32
CA CYS A 28 34.42 -25.51 -34.87
C CYS A 28 35.25 -26.76 -34.56
N LYS A 29 35.01 -27.40 -33.41
CA LYS A 29 35.63 -28.67 -33.03
C LYS A 29 35.23 -29.81 -33.97
N VAL A 30 33.94 -29.97 -34.25
CA VAL A 30 33.43 -30.97 -35.21
C VAL A 30 34.04 -30.78 -36.60
N GLN A 31 34.22 -29.52 -37.01
CA GLN A 31 34.77 -29.18 -38.33
C GLN A 31 36.29 -29.15 -38.37
N SER A 32 36.97 -29.44 -37.27
CA SER A 32 38.43 -29.35 -37.14
C SER A 32 39.00 -27.96 -37.55
N VAL A 33 38.26 -26.88 -37.27
CA VAL A 33 38.68 -25.50 -37.55
C VAL A 33 38.96 -24.78 -36.24
N LYS A 34 40.05 -23.99 -36.18
CA LYS A 34 40.37 -23.18 -35.00
C LYS A 34 39.39 -22.02 -34.83
N CYS A 35 38.78 -21.88 -33.65
CA CYS A 35 37.98 -20.69 -33.33
C CYS A 35 38.87 -19.42 -33.36
N SER A 36 38.36 -18.36 -33.97
CA SER A 36 38.95 -17.01 -33.89
C SER A 36 37.89 -16.00 -33.44
N PHE A 37 38.33 -14.94 -32.75
CA PHE A 37 37.50 -13.83 -32.27
C PHE A 37 38.12 -12.48 -32.65
N LEU A 38 38.69 -12.42 -33.86
CA LEU A 38 39.41 -11.25 -34.35
C LEU A 38 38.46 -10.16 -34.85
N ARG A 39 37.15 -10.41 -34.84
CA ARG A 39 36.17 -9.39 -35.16
C ARG A 39 36.23 -8.24 -34.16
N ARG A 40 36.67 -7.09 -34.67
CA ARG A 40 36.49 -5.80 -34.00
C ARG A 40 35.01 -5.64 -33.66
N SER A 41 34.70 -5.44 -32.38
CA SER A 41 33.37 -5.03 -31.94
C SER A 41 32.92 -3.87 -32.83
N ARG A 42 31.89 -4.10 -33.66
CA ARG A 42 31.35 -3.02 -34.50
C ARG A 42 30.87 -1.96 -33.53
N ARG A 43 31.32 -0.71 -33.73
CA ARG A 43 30.70 0.45 -33.07
C ARG A 43 29.19 0.31 -33.21
N MET A 44 28.44 0.45 -32.11
CA MET A 44 26.99 0.41 -32.13
C MET A 44 26.50 1.21 -33.34
N GLY A 45 25.65 0.58 -34.16
CA GLY A 45 25.11 1.21 -35.36
C GLY A 45 24.48 2.55 -35.01
N ARG A 46 24.41 3.45 -36.00
CA ARG A 46 23.73 4.73 -35.87
C ARG A 46 22.34 4.49 -35.26
N PRO A 47 21.95 5.20 -34.18
CA PRO A 47 20.66 4.98 -33.55
C PRO A 47 19.54 5.07 -34.59
N PRO A 48 18.50 4.22 -34.47
CA PRO A 48 17.39 4.22 -35.41
C PRO A 48 16.83 5.65 -35.53
N ALA A 49 16.76 6.16 -36.76
CA ALA A 49 16.14 7.45 -37.01
C ALA A 49 14.67 7.34 -36.60
N ALA A 50 14.28 8.07 -35.56
CA ALA A 50 12.90 8.11 -35.10
C ALA A 50 11.99 8.52 -36.27
N ARG A 51 11.09 7.63 -36.68
CA ARG A 51 10.00 7.99 -37.61
C ARG A 51 9.15 9.03 -36.88
N LYS A 52 9.03 10.23 -37.47
CA LYS A 52 8.09 11.26 -36.99
C LYS A 52 6.68 10.69 -37.16
N LEU A 53 6.01 10.40 -36.04
CA LEU A 53 4.56 10.23 -36.04
C LEU A 53 3.93 11.59 -36.35
N PRO A 54 2.80 11.65 -37.07
CA PRO A 54 2.19 12.90 -37.53
C PRO A 54 1.72 13.81 -36.39
N TYR A 55 1.60 13.30 -35.15
CA TYR A 55 1.22 14.07 -33.98
C TYR A 55 2.04 13.61 -32.76
N GLY A 56 2.73 14.56 -32.11
CA GLY A 56 3.47 14.34 -30.86
C GLY A 56 5.00 14.38 -31.00
N SER A 57 5.65 15.34 -30.32
CA SER A 57 7.11 15.37 -30.19
C SER A 57 7.55 14.38 -29.10
N CYS A 58 8.06 13.21 -29.50
CA CYS A 58 8.68 12.28 -28.58
C CYS A 58 10.10 12.78 -28.23
N LYS A 59 10.24 13.54 -27.13
CA LYS A 59 11.56 13.77 -26.51
C LYS A 59 11.80 12.63 -25.53
N ILE A 60 12.77 11.79 -25.83
CA ILE A 60 13.28 10.79 -24.90
C ILE A 60 13.85 11.54 -23.68
N LEU A 61 13.34 11.22 -22.50
CA LEU A 61 13.82 11.74 -21.22
C LEU A 61 15.27 11.26 -21.01
N SER A 62 16.26 12.12 -21.22
CA SER A 62 17.63 11.88 -20.79
C SER A 62 17.84 12.52 -19.41
N PHE A 63 18.13 11.71 -18.41
CA PHE A 63 18.55 12.21 -17.09
C PHE A 63 20.02 12.66 -17.17
N ASP A 64 20.22 13.96 -17.17
CA ASP A 64 21.55 14.56 -17.18
C ASP A 64 22.18 14.43 -15.78
N LYS A 65 23.29 13.68 -15.68
CA LYS A 65 23.94 13.33 -14.40
C LYS A 65 24.78 14.47 -13.79
N ASN A 66 24.81 15.66 -14.40
CA ASN A 66 25.81 16.70 -14.10
C ASN A 66 25.27 18.02 -13.52
N GLN A 67 24.04 18.08 -13.01
CA GLN A 67 23.61 19.28 -12.28
C GLN A 67 23.99 19.20 -10.80
N GLN A 68 25.20 19.67 -10.47
CA GLN A 68 25.54 20.09 -9.11
C GLN A 68 24.86 21.43 -8.80
N PRO A 69 24.16 21.58 -7.66
CA PRO A 69 23.62 22.88 -7.25
C PRO A 69 24.75 23.79 -6.74
N SER A 70 24.72 25.02 -7.24
CA SER A 70 25.56 26.15 -6.80
C SER A 70 25.40 26.40 -5.31
N ARG A 71 26.49 26.22 -4.53
CA ARG A 71 26.56 26.56 -3.11
C ARG A 71 26.76 28.08 -2.96
N ARG A 72 25.82 28.76 -2.29
CA ARG A 72 26.10 30.04 -1.62
C ARG A 72 26.43 29.78 -0.14
N PRO A 73 27.33 30.56 0.49
CA PRO A 73 27.74 30.32 1.86
C PRO A 73 26.67 30.82 2.85
N ILE A 74 26.30 29.97 3.80
CA ILE A 74 25.49 30.34 4.97
C ILE A 74 26.46 30.59 6.13
N SER A 75 26.29 31.73 6.78
CA SER A 75 27.00 32.19 7.96
C SER A 75 26.73 31.31 9.18
N ASN A 76 27.80 31.00 9.92
CA ASN A 76 27.79 30.20 11.14
C ASN A 76 26.95 30.84 12.26
N GLY A 77 25.93 30.11 12.72
CA GLY A 77 25.28 30.29 14.02
C GLY A 77 25.44 29.01 14.82
N LEU A 78 26.38 29.01 15.78
CA LEU A 78 26.70 27.91 16.68
C LEU A 78 25.64 27.84 17.78
N ILE A 79 24.89 26.74 17.88
CA ILE A 79 24.05 26.43 19.04
C ILE A 79 24.69 25.25 19.78
N VAL A 80 25.17 25.54 20.99
CA VAL A 80 25.68 24.60 21.98
C VAL A 80 24.47 23.95 22.66
N LEU A 81 24.37 22.61 22.64
CA LEU A 81 23.45 21.87 23.50
C LEU A 81 24.23 21.37 24.71
N ASP A 82 23.91 21.98 25.84
CA ASP A 82 24.39 21.63 27.18
C ASP A 82 23.76 20.31 27.65
N SER A 83 24.56 19.48 28.30
CA SER A 83 24.21 18.13 28.74
C SER A 83 24.71 17.94 30.18
N SER A 84 23.83 18.06 31.18
CA SER A 84 24.08 17.48 32.51
C SER A 84 22.86 17.51 33.42
N VAL A 85 22.38 16.33 33.85
CA VAL A 85 22.06 15.90 35.23
C VAL A 85 22.01 14.36 35.18
N GLY A 86 22.63 13.56 36.05
CA GLY A 86 23.43 13.79 37.24
C GLY A 86 24.04 12.47 37.74
N ALA A 87 25.02 12.56 38.63
CA ALA A 87 25.52 11.45 39.42
C ALA A 87 25.96 11.95 40.80
N MET A 88 25.61 11.16 41.82
CA MET A 88 25.88 11.36 43.24
C MET A 88 27.37 11.18 43.60
N VAL A 89 27.85 12.04 44.51
CA VAL A 89 28.61 11.81 45.77
C VAL A 89 29.41 10.48 45.83
N ASP A 90 30.73 10.43 46.08
CA ASP A 90 31.44 10.87 47.28
C ASP A 90 32.99 10.80 47.10
N GLY A 91 33.77 11.52 47.94
CA GLY A 91 35.09 11.04 48.40
C GLY A 91 36.42 11.72 47.98
N ARG A 92 36.89 12.62 48.85
CA ARG A 92 38.28 12.80 49.39
C ARG A 92 39.47 13.35 48.55
N ILE A 93 39.98 14.48 49.07
CA ILE A 93 41.36 14.76 49.59
C ILE A 93 42.42 15.45 48.70
N ASP A 94 42.81 16.63 49.22
CA ASP A 94 44.06 17.42 49.25
C ASP A 94 44.76 17.98 47.99
N GLY A 95 45.09 19.28 48.09
CA GLY A 95 46.23 19.86 47.37
C GLY A 95 46.21 21.37 47.08
N ASN A 96 46.60 22.18 48.07
CA ASN A 96 47.25 23.52 48.02
C ASN A 96 47.41 24.28 46.67
N HIS A 97 47.00 25.56 46.61
CA HIS A 97 47.90 26.73 46.81
C HIS A 97 47.20 28.09 46.56
N SER A 98 47.15 28.91 47.61
CA SER A 98 47.34 30.38 47.70
C SER A 98 47.28 31.26 46.43
N SER A 99 46.44 32.32 46.42
CA SER A 99 46.81 33.69 46.85
C SER A 99 45.78 34.80 46.51
N HIS A 100 45.49 35.61 47.54
CA HIS A 100 45.13 37.05 47.62
C HIS A 100 44.16 37.79 46.66
N GLY A 101 43.23 38.53 47.32
CA GLY A 101 42.76 39.87 46.91
C GLY A 101 41.24 40.03 46.86
N SER A 102 40.53 40.18 47.98
CA SER A 102 40.12 41.45 48.62
C SER A 102 38.87 42.16 48.04
N ARG A 103 37.82 42.22 48.89
CA ARG A 103 36.75 43.25 49.04
C ARG A 103 35.77 43.43 47.85
N SER A 104 34.46 43.60 48.02
CA SER A 104 33.64 44.05 49.16
C SER A 104 32.18 43.59 48.99
N ASN A 105 31.53 43.26 50.11
CA ASN A 105 30.09 43.15 50.26
C ASN A 105 29.41 44.53 50.10
N GLU A 106 28.20 44.57 49.54
CA GLU A 106 27.08 45.25 50.18
C GLU A 106 25.73 44.83 49.58
N THR A 107 24.89 44.33 50.48
CA THR A 107 23.45 44.05 50.42
C THR A 107 22.61 45.33 50.49
N HIS A 108 21.46 45.36 49.80
CA HIS A 108 20.11 45.81 50.26
C HIS A 108 19.25 46.09 49.00
N GLN A 109 18.16 45.35 48.78
CA GLN A 109 16.79 45.62 49.24
C GLN A 109 16.15 46.93 48.74
N ILE A 110 15.27 46.76 47.73
CA ILE A 110 13.87 47.21 47.62
C ILE A 110 13.46 48.56 48.25
N SER A 111 13.00 49.49 47.40
CA SER A 111 11.88 50.43 47.64
C SER A 111 11.42 51.03 46.30
N GLU A 112 10.22 50.71 45.81
CA GLU A 112 9.00 51.54 45.83
C GLU A 112 9.01 52.83 44.95
N SER A 113 8.23 52.74 43.84
CA SER A 113 7.21 53.73 43.38
C SER A 113 7.69 55.09 42.79
N PRO A 114 6.82 55.95 42.18
CA PRO A 114 5.69 55.76 41.24
C PRO A 114 5.60 56.85 40.11
N ILE A 115 4.45 56.88 39.38
CA ILE A 115 3.78 58.03 38.68
C ILE A 115 4.32 58.50 37.30
N ASN A 116 3.53 58.33 36.21
CA ASN A 116 2.86 59.47 35.55
C ASN A 116 1.88 59.12 34.41
N ALA A 117 0.79 59.88 34.42
CA ALA A 117 -0.39 59.84 33.58
C ALA A 117 -0.21 60.51 32.20
N SER A 118 -1.03 60.06 31.23
CA SER A 118 -1.77 60.85 30.22
C SER A 118 -2.30 59.85 29.17
N GLY A 119 -3.51 59.90 28.62
CA GLY A 119 -4.62 60.83 28.66
C GLY A 119 -5.38 60.73 27.30
N ALA A 120 -6.71 60.77 27.35
CA ALA A 120 -7.67 61.06 26.26
C ALA A 120 -8.32 59.92 25.44
N THR A 121 -9.45 59.49 26.02
CA THR A 121 -10.77 59.01 25.57
C THR A 121 -11.44 59.74 24.37
N GLN A 122 -12.29 59.02 23.61
CA GLN A 122 -13.68 59.34 23.18
C GLN A 122 -14.30 58.09 22.49
N THR A 123 -15.19 57.25 23.07
CA THR A 123 -16.66 57.29 23.34
C THR A 123 -17.61 57.68 22.19
N LEU A 124 -18.56 56.79 21.85
CA LEU A 124 -20.04 56.99 21.84
C LEU A 124 -20.75 55.67 21.38
N THR A 125 -21.47 54.96 22.27
CA THR A 125 -22.96 54.78 22.37
C THR A 125 -23.59 53.80 21.38
N GLY A 126 -24.54 52.91 21.71
CA GLY A 126 -25.34 52.60 22.90
C GLY A 126 -26.15 51.31 22.58
N GLY A 127 -26.47 50.44 23.55
CA GLY A 127 -27.74 50.43 24.31
C GLY A 127 -28.43 49.07 24.07
N GLY A 128 -28.51 48.19 25.07
CA GLY A 128 -29.74 47.82 25.81
C GLY A 128 -30.56 46.74 25.06
N THR A 129 -31.04 45.64 25.62
CA THR A 129 -31.52 45.35 26.98
C THR A 129 -31.65 43.84 27.21
N CYS A 130 -31.58 43.47 28.49
CA CYS A 130 -31.71 42.15 29.11
C CYS A 130 -33.10 41.50 28.97
N HIS A 131 -33.15 40.18 29.10
CA HIS A 131 -34.04 39.53 30.08
C HIS A 131 -33.40 38.25 30.61
N GLU A 132 -33.48 38.11 31.92
CA GLU A 132 -32.88 37.12 32.80
C GLU A 132 -34.02 36.36 33.50
N ILE A 133 -33.70 35.17 34.08
CA ILE A 133 -34.42 34.46 35.17
C ILE A 133 -35.61 33.57 34.66
N ASN A 134 -35.80 32.28 35.00
CA ASN A 134 -35.52 31.53 36.23
C ASN A 134 -35.47 29.99 36.02
N GLU A 135 -34.79 29.33 36.95
CA GLU A 135 -34.82 27.89 37.25
C GLU A 135 -36.19 27.41 37.77
N THR A 136 -36.52 26.11 37.63
CA THR A 136 -36.95 25.22 38.73
C THR A 136 -37.17 23.75 38.30
N ASN A 137 -36.82 22.86 39.24
CA ASN A 137 -36.96 21.39 39.28
C ASN A 137 -38.39 20.85 39.12
N TYR A 138 -38.56 19.54 38.77
CA TYR A 138 -39.20 18.49 39.61
C TYR A 138 -39.42 17.12 38.89
N ILE A 139 -38.84 16.05 39.46
CA ILE A 139 -39.34 14.71 39.87
C ILE A 139 -40.44 13.94 39.06
N ASN A 140 -40.13 12.65 38.79
CA ASN A 140 -40.94 11.42 38.63
C ASN A 140 -42.48 11.45 38.84
N LYS A 141 -43.21 10.75 37.95
CA LYS A 141 -44.08 9.59 38.30
C LYS A 141 -44.73 8.89 37.10
N SER A 142 -44.91 7.59 37.29
CA SER A 142 -45.59 6.56 36.50
C SER A 142 -47.13 6.59 36.58
N ASN A 143 -47.76 5.88 35.63
CA ASN A 143 -49.02 5.08 35.69
C ASN A 143 -49.87 5.30 34.41
N GLU A 144 -50.06 4.30 33.54
CA GLU A 144 -50.99 3.15 33.61
C GLU A 144 -52.39 3.41 32.98
N SER A 145 -52.71 2.55 32.01
CA SER A 145 -54.00 1.84 31.85
C SER A 145 -55.07 2.24 30.80
N VAL A 146 -55.18 1.33 29.80
CA VAL A 146 -56.36 0.51 29.40
C VAL A 146 -57.57 1.15 28.67
N LYS A 147 -57.88 0.59 27.48
CA LYS A 147 -59.17 -0.02 27.02
C LYS A 147 -59.01 -0.53 25.57
N SER A 148 -58.89 -1.84 25.30
CA SER A 148 -59.93 -2.90 25.17
C SER A 148 -60.73 -2.87 23.85
N LEU A 149 -60.61 -3.93 23.04
CA LEU A 149 -61.73 -4.62 22.36
C LEU A 149 -61.23 -5.96 21.74
N GLN A 150 -61.70 -7.06 22.33
CA GLN A 150 -61.74 -8.41 21.75
C GLN A 150 -63.16 -8.66 21.23
N THR A 151 -63.30 -9.44 20.16
CA THR A 151 -64.36 -10.46 20.04
C THR A 151 -63.85 -11.66 19.25
N ASN A 152 -63.87 -12.82 19.90
CA ASN A 152 -63.70 -14.16 19.35
C ASN A 152 -64.88 -14.56 18.44
N SER A 153 -64.69 -15.57 17.59
CA SER A 153 -65.57 -16.78 17.52
C SER A 153 -65.02 -17.82 16.54
N SER A 154 -64.98 -19.06 17.03
CA SER A 154 -64.52 -20.31 16.42
C SER A 154 -65.65 -21.08 15.72
N ASN A 155 -65.32 -22.00 14.81
CA ASN A 155 -65.90 -23.37 14.60
C ASN A 155 -65.61 -23.85 13.16
N THR A 156 -64.76 -24.87 12.91
CA THR A 156 -64.90 -26.35 13.00
C THR A 156 -65.63 -27.04 11.83
N ASN A 157 -65.03 -28.16 11.41
CA ASN A 157 -65.54 -29.31 10.62
C ASN A 157 -65.35 -29.24 9.09
N SER A 158 -65.09 -30.31 8.33
CA SER A 158 -64.57 -31.68 8.49
C SER A 158 -64.72 -32.36 7.10
N GLU A 159 -63.92 -33.38 6.80
CA GLU A 159 -64.24 -34.56 5.95
C GLU A 159 -64.32 -34.40 4.41
N THR A 160 -63.33 -34.90 3.65
CA THR A 160 -63.16 -36.26 3.05
C THR A 160 -64.20 -36.67 1.99
N ASN A 161 -63.75 -36.92 0.74
CA ASN A 161 -63.95 -38.15 -0.05
C ASN A 161 -63.59 -37.96 -1.55
N THR A 162 -62.56 -38.65 -2.06
CA THR A 162 -62.57 -39.89 -2.89
C THR A 162 -62.95 -39.71 -4.36
N GLY A 163 -62.18 -40.34 -5.27
CA GLY A 163 -62.74 -40.90 -6.50
C GLY A 163 -61.82 -40.97 -7.71
N LEU A 164 -61.15 -42.12 -7.87
CA LEU A 164 -60.49 -42.62 -9.07
C LEU A 164 -61.33 -42.53 -10.36
N LYS A 165 -60.69 -42.31 -11.52
CA LYS A 165 -60.67 -43.30 -12.64
C LYS A 165 -59.69 -42.93 -13.76
N SER A 166 -59.11 -43.99 -14.28
CA SER A 166 -58.06 -44.18 -15.29
C SER A 166 -58.55 -44.08 -16.74
N GLN A 167 -57.62 -43.79 -17.67
CA GLN A 167 -57.54 -44.51 -18.95
C GLN A 167 -56.18 -44.33 -19.66
N GLU A 168 -55.68 -45.46 -20.17
CA GLU A 168 -54.45 -45.71 -20.93
C GLU A 168 -54.49 -45.09 -22.34
N THR A 169 -53.32 -44.85 -22.95
CA THR A 169 -52.93 -45.45 -24.25
C THR A 169 -51.48 -45.09 -24.63
N ASP A 170 -50.65 -46.13 -24.71
CA ASP A 170 -49.67 -46.49 -25.74
C ASP A 170 -48.77 -45.46 -26.47
N SER A 171 -47.46 -45.76 -26.38
CA SER A 171 -46.53 -46.12 -27.47
C SER A 171 -45.29 -45.25 -27.73
N THR A 172 -44.15 -45.88 -27.42
CA THR A 172 -42.89 -46.03 -28.19
C THR A 172 -41.93 -44.86 -28.41
N ASN A 173 -40.78 -44.98 -27.74
CA ASN A 173 -39.40 -44.97 -28.24
C ASN A 173 -38.95 -43.89 -29.24
N GLU A 174 -37.99 -43.05 -28.85
CA GLU A 174 -36.61 -43.18 -29.36
C GLU A 174 -35.61 -42.41 -28.48
N ALA A 175 -34.41 -42.96 -28.40
CA ALA A 175 -33.32 -42.57 -27.52
C ALA A 175 -32.53 -41.36 -28.05
N ASP A 176 -32.00 -40.55 -27.14
CA ASP A 176 -30.63 -40.04 -27.24
C ASP A 176 -30.12 -39.60 -25.86
N GLU A 177 -29.03 -40.23 -25.47
CA GLU A 177 -28.35 -40.16 -24.18
C GLU A 177 -27.22 -39.12 -24.29
N ILE A 178 -27.36 -37.99 -23.58
CA ILE A 178 -26.25 -37.06 -23.31
C ILE A 178 -26.24 -36.81 -21.80
N THR A 179 -25.37 -37.51 -21.08
CA THR A 179 -25.05 -37.25 -19.67
C THR A 179 -23.75 -36.45 -19.57
N ASN A 180 -23.90 -35.16 -19.29
CA ASN A 180 -22.85 -34.34 -18.68
C ASN A 180 -22.58 -34.85 -17.25
N THR A 181 -21.34 -35.26 -16.99
CA THR A 181 -20.81 -35.41 -15.63
C THR A 181 -19.37 -34.90 -15.61
N SER A 182 -19.18 -33.63 -15.23
CA SER A 182 -17.85 -33.08 -14.94
C SER A 182 -17.94 -31.83 -14.03
N ASP A 183 -18.71 -31.89 -12.94
CA ASP A 183 -18.78 -30.79 -11.95
C ASP A 183 -18.90 -31.29 -10.49
N ILE A 184 -18.57 -32.56 -10.21
CA ILE A 184 -18.67 -33.13 -8.85
C ILE A 184 -17.30 -33.53 -8.28
N ASP A 185 -16.24 -33.56 -9.09
CA ASP A 185 -14.90 -33.96 -8.61
C ASP A 185 -14.09 -32.79 -7.99
N GLU A 186 -14.41 -31.53 -8.27
CA GLU A 186 -13.69 -30.36 -7.72
C GLU A 186 -14.07 -30.03 -6.27
N ILE A 187 -15.26 -30.42 -5.80
CA ILE A 187 -15.73 -30.13 -4.43
C ILE A 187 -15.17 -31.15 -3.42
N ASN A 188 -14.78 -32.34 -3.86
CA ASN A 188 -14.21 -33.37 -2.99
C ASN A 188 -12.71 -33.18 -2.71
N GLU A 189 -12.01 -32.37 -3.51
CA GLU A 189 -10.58 -32.09 -3.31
C GLU A 189 -10.32 -31.08 -2.17
N ILE A 190 -11.27 -30.17 -1.90
CA ILE A 190 -11.18 -29.17 -0.82
C ILE A 190 -11.42 -29.79 0.56
N ASN A 191 -12.29 -30.80 0.67
CA ASN A 191 -12.56 -31.48 1.95
C ASN A 191 -11.42 -32.42 2.38
N ASN A 192 -10.63 -32.94 1.43
CA ASN A 192 -9.49 -33.82 1.73
C ASN A 192 -8.25 -33.07 2.29
N ILE A 193 -8.16 -31.75 2.14
CA ILE A 193 -7.04 -30.95 2.68
C ILE A 193 -7.16 -30.77 4.21
N SER A 194 -8.37 -30.82 4.76
CA SER A 194 -8.61 -30.72 6.20
C SER A 194 -8.23 -32.00 6.96
N GLU A 195 -8.25 -33.16 6.28
CA GLU A 195 -7.98 -34.48 6.88
C GLU A 195 -6.49 -34.89 6.76
N MET A 196 -5.73 -34.30 5.83
CA MET A 196 -4.28 -34.52 5.67
C MET A 196 -3.40 -33.88 6.78
N LEU A 197 -3.97 -33.10 7.71
CA LEU A 197 -3.24 -32.42 8.79
C LEU A 197 -3.18 -33.23 10.11
N ALA A 198 -3.67 -34.47 10.13
CA ALA A 198 -3.57 -35.36 11.29
C ALA A 198 -2.58 -36.51 11.04
N ILE A 199 -1.30 -36.31 11.40
CA ILE A 199 -0.31 -37.40 11.45
C ILE A 199 0.12 -37.59 12.92
N GLU A 200 -0.18 -38.75 13.48
CA GLU A 200 0.38 -39.20 14.78
C GLU A 200 1.87 -39.61 14.62
N PRO A 201 2.76 -39.23 15.56
CA PRO A 201 4.17 -39.65 15.47
C PRO A 201 4.41 -41.04 16.08
N ALA A 202 5.10 -41.89 15.33
CA ALA A 202 5.68 -43.13 15.85
C ALA A 202 6.94 -42.86 16.69
N PRO A 203 7.24 -43.68 17.72
CA PRO A 203 8.33 -43.40 18.65
C PRO A 203 9.67 -43.96 18.14
N ASN A 204 10.72 -43.20 18.46
CA ASN A 204 12.16 -43.54 18.45
C ASN A 204 12.96 -43.11 17.21
N GLU A 205 13.56 -41.92 17.28
CA GLU A 205 15.00 -41.71 17.04
C GLU A 205 15.41 -40.31 17.52
N VAL A 206 16.43 -40.26 18.37
CA VAL A 206 16.80 -39.11 19.20
C VAL A 206 17.90 -38.29 18.52
N GLY A 207 17.62 -37.00 18.32
CA GLY A 207 18.62 -35.94 18.50
C GLY A 207 18.99 -35.11 17.27
N PHE A 208 18.12 -34.18 16.83
CA PHE A 208 18.50 -32.83 16.34
C PHE A 208 17.30 -31.92 15.97
N LEU A 209 16.20 -31.88 16.75
CA LEU A 209 14.94 -31.20 16.36
C LEU A 209 14.22 -30.41 17.48
N ASP A 210 14.92 -29.90 18.49
CA ASP A 210 14.27 -29.23 19.64
C ASP A 210 14.08 -27.71 19.54
N SER A 211 14.12 -27.10 18.34
CA SER A 211 13.97 -25.64 18.18
C SER A 211 12.90 -25.17 17.18
N PHE A 212 12.06 -26.05 16.65
CA PHE A 212 10.96 -25.65 15.77
C PHE A 212 9.64 -26.29 16.22
N ASN A 213 9.01 -25.64 17.19
CA ASN A 213 7.62 -25.89 17.55
C ASN A 213 6.80 -24.64 17.20
N LEU A 214 6.48 -24.48 15.92
CA LEU A 214 5.42 -23.57 15.47
C LEU A 214 4.11 -24.37 15.52
N ASN A 215 3.46 -24.38 16.68
CA ASN A 215 2.08 -24.86 16.77
C ASN A 215 1.22 -23.94 15.91
N ALA A 216 0.61 -24.50 14.86
CA ALA A 216 -0.35 -23.82 13.99
C ALA A 216 -1.59 -23.27 14.73
N ILE A 217 -1.73 -23.58 16.03
CA ILE A 217 -2.82 -23.15 16.91
C ILE A 217 -2.58 -21.73 17.48
N ASP A 218 -1.35 -21.22 17.53
CA ASP A 218 -1.07 -19.90 18.12
C ASP A 218 -1.19 -18.71 17.15
N ILE A 219 -1.42 -18.95 15.85
CA ILE A 219 -1.54 -17.89 14.82
C ILE A 219 -3.00 -17.62 14.40
N ILE A 220 -3.95 -18.48 14.79
CA ILE A 220 -5.37 -18.32 14.43
C ILE A 220 -6.21 -18.24 15.70
N ARG A 221 -6.42 -17.02 16.23
CA ARG A 221 -7.55 -16.75 17.12
C ARG A 221 -8.73 -16.24 16.28
N PRO A 222 -9.83 -16.99 16.14
CA PRO A 222 -11.04 -16.45 15.53
C PRO A 222 -11.65 -15.39 16.46
N TRP A 223 -11.69 -14.15 16.00
CA TRP A 223 -12.44 -13.07 16.66
C TRP A 223 -13.87 -13.08 16.13
N GLN A 224 -14.82 -13.44 16.99
CA GLN A 224 -16.25 -13.34 16.70
C GLN A 224 -16.74 -11.91 16.95
N CYS A 225 -17.20 -11.22 15.90
CA CYS A 225 -17.92 -9.95 16.04
C CYS A 225 -19.41 -10.20 16.30
N PRO A 226 -20.07 -9.48 17.24
CA PRO A 226 -21.52 -9.51 17.37
C PRO A 226 -22.18 -8.81 16.18
N GLY A 227 -23.30 -9.37 15.71
CA GLY A 227 -24.01 -8.94 14.50
C GLY A 227 -24.39 -7.46 14.46
N LEU A 228 -24.24 -6.84 13.29
CA LEU A 228 -24.70 -5.50 12.99
C LEU A 228 -25.87 -5.56 12.00
N ASP A 229 -27.01 -5.00 12.43
CA ASP A 229 -28.03 -4.47 11.53
C ASP A 229 -27.62 -3.04 11.15
N THR A 230 -27.38 -2.78 9.86
CA THR A 230 -27.26 -1.42 9.32
C THR A 230 -28.17 -1.24 8.12
N THR A 231 -29.18 -0.39 8.25
CA THR A 231 -30.17 -0.03 7.22
C THR A 231 -29.60 1.03 6.27
N SER A 232 -29.81 0.83 4.96
CA SER A 232 -29.22 1.61 3.87
C SER A 232 -29.90 2.98 3.65
N GLN A 233 -29.12 4.07 3.68
CA GLN A 233 -29.56 5.43 3.24
C GLN A 233 -28.83 5.95 1.98
N GLN A 234 -28.02 5.15 1.30
CA GLN A 234 -27.16 5.64 0.20
C GLN A 234 -27.86 5.84 -1.17
N SER A 235 -29.07 5.29 -1.40
CA SER A 235 -29.65 5.27 -2.76
C SER A 235 -30.32 6.58 -3.22
N LEU A 236 -30.63 7.52 -2.33
CA LEU A 236 -31.45 8.69 -2.67
C LEU A 236 -30.68 9.92 -3.20
N LEU A 237 -29.34 9.91 -3.16
CA LEU A 237 -28.53 11.08 -3.53
C LEU A 237 -28.11 11.14 -5.01
N VAL A 238 -28.34 10.07 -5.79
CA VAL A 238 -27.70 9.89 -7.12
C VAL A 238 -28.57 10.36 -8.30
N GLU A 239 -29.90 10.49 -8.15
CA GLU A 239 -30.80 10.58 -9.31
C GLU A 239 -30.77 11.90 -10.10
N ASN A 240 -30.23 13.02 -9.58
CA ASN A 240 -30.47 14.35 -10.20
C ASN A 240 -29.26 15.23 -10.54
N TRP A 241 -28.01 14.75 -10.56
CA TRP A 241 -26.85 15.66 -10.74
C TRP A 241 -25.92 15.34 -11.92
N LEU A 242 -25.74 16.34 -12.80
CA LEU A 242 -24.65 16.51 -13.77
C LEU A 242 -24.18 17.96 -13.60
N PRO A 243 -23.11 18.26 -12.83
CA PRO A 243 -22.77 19.66 -12.59
C PRO A 243 -21.68 20.23 -13.52
N PRO A 244 -21.80 21.53 -13.86
CA PRO A 244 -20.75 22.33 -14.48
C PRO A 244 -19.67 22.74 -13.44
N VAL A 245 -18.69 23.52 -13.93
CA VAL A 245 -17.40 24.01 -13.39
C VAL A 245 -17.32 24.46 -11.90
N SER A 246 -18.41 24.46 -11.12
CA SER A 246 -18.44 24.71 -9.66
C SER A 246 -18.25 23.43 -8.80
N THR A 247 -17.58 22.42 -9.36
CA THR A 247 -17.66 21.02 -8.91
C THR A 247 -16.98 20.75 -7.56
N TYR A 248 -15.77 21.28 -7.33
CA TYR A 248 -15.02 20.93 -6.11
C TYR A 248 -15.55 21.59 -4.83
N HIS A 249 -16.07 22.81 -4.88
CA HIS A 249 -16.62 23.47 -3.68
C HIS A 249 -17.78 22.68 -3.10
N ASN A 250 -18.67 22.18 -3.97
CA ASN A 250 -19.78 21.33 -3.54
C ASN A 250 -19.28 20.00 -2.96
N ILE A 251 -18.28 19.38 -3.60
CA ILE A 251 -17.67 18.13 -3.11
C ILE A 251 -17.01 18.34 -1.74
N LEU A 252 -16.20 19.40 -1.56
CA LEU A 252 -15.52 19.70 -0.29
C LEU A 252 -16.45 20.23 0.82
N SER A 253 -17.69 20.56 0.49
CA SER A 253 -18.70 21.03 1.46
C SER A 253 -19.72 19.97 1.83
N ASN A 254 -19.71 18.81 1.17
CA ASN A 254 -20.65 17.73 1.41
C ASN A 254 -19.87 16.42 1.61
N SER A 255 -19.80 15.96 2.86
CA SER A 255 -19.03 14.75 3.23
C SER A 255 -19.48 13.49 2.47
N GLY A 256 -20.79 13.35 2.22
CA GLY A 256 -21.31 12.22 1.43
C GLY A 256 -20.86 12.24 -0.03
N LEU A 257 -20.88 13.42 -0.68
CA LEU A 257 -20.33 13.57 -2.03
C LEU A 257 -18.80 13.41 -2.04
N PHE A 258 -18.12 13.94 -1.03
CA PHE A 258 -16.67 13.77 -0.90
C PHE A 258 -16.29 12.29 -0.85
N TYR A 259 -16.94 11.53 0.04
CA TYR A 259 -16.74 10.09 0.14
C TYR A 259 -16.99 9.40 -1.20
N LEU A 260 -18.12 9.68 -1.85
CA LEU A 260 -18.50 9.05 -3.11
C LEU A 260 -17.45 9.21 -4.22
N PHE A 261 -16.79 10.38 -4.30
CA PHE A 261 -15.72 10.64 -5.27
C PHE A 261 -14.35 10.06 -4.86
N HIS A 262 -14.13 9.78 -3.57
CA HIS A 262 -12.82 9.37 -3.06
C HIS A 262 -12.78 7.98 -2.43
N ARG A 263 -13.91 7.25 -2.38
CA ARG A 263 -14.05 5.94 -1.73
C ARG A 263 -13.03 4.90 -2.22
N HIS A 264 -12.56 5.03 -3.46
CA HIS A 264 -11.53 4.14 -4.03
C HIS A 264 -10.12 4.38 -3.49
N PHE A 265 -9.94 5.38 -2.63
CA PHE A 265 -8.64 5.77 -2.06
C PHE A 265 -8.70 5.95 -0.55
N MET A 266 -9.76 5.50 0.11
CA MET A 266 -9.91 5.54 1.56
C MET A 266 -10.69 4.33 2.06
N ILE A 267 -10.35 3.85 3.24
CA ILE A 267 -10.96 2.67 3.85
C ILE A 267 -12.46 2.88 4.15
N GLY A 268 -12.88 4.11 4.42
CA GLY A 268 -14.28 4.41 4.66
C GLY A 268 -14.59 5.88 4.96
N PRO A 269 -15.86 6.20 5.28
CA PRO A 269 -16.35 7.57 5.40
C PRO A 269 -15.79 8.32 6.63
N SER A 270 -15.35 7.65 7.69
CA SER A 270 -14.81 8.33 8.88
C SER A 270 -13.52 9.10 8.58
N PHE A 271 -12.85 8.81 7.47
CA PHE A 271 -11.65 9.51 7.01
C PHE A 271 -11.93 10.80 6.21
N CYS A 272 -13.20 11.11 5.92
CA CYS A 272 -13.56 12.23 5.05
C CYS A 272 -13.17 13.58 5.63
N ASP A 273 -13.49 13.82 6.90
CA ASP A 273 -13.35 15.14 7.51
C ASP A 273 -11.88 15.56 7.59
N ASP A 274 -11.02 14.66 8.08
CA ASP A 274 -9.57 14.90 8.12
C ASP A 274 -8.99 15.15 6.73
N PHE A 275 -9.43 14.39 5.72
CA PHE A 275 -8.93 14.57 4.38
C PHE A 275 -9.43 15.87 3.73
N VAL A 276 -10.70 16.23 3.90
CA VAL A 276 -11.27 17.51 3.46
C VAL A 276 -10.52 18.67 4.12
N ASN A 277 -10.25 18.58 5.43
CA ASN A 277 -9.53 19.61 6.18
C ASN A 277 -8.09 19.75 5.69
N ALA A 278 -7.40 18.64 5.43
CA ALA A 278 -6.06 18.65 4.83
C ALA A 278 -6.08 19.36 3.46
N ILE A 279 -7.02 19.00 2.58
CA ILE A 279 -7.15 19.61 1.25
C ILE A 279 -7.43 21.11 1.35
N LYS A 280 -8.34 21.53 2.24
CA LYS A 280 -8.66 22.95 2.47
C LYS A 280 -7.45 23.75 2.98
N SER A 281 -6.72 23.21 3.96
CA SER A 281 -5.51 23.85 4.49
C SER A 281 -4.44 24.03 3.41
N VAL A 282 -4.19 22.99 2.61
CA VAL A 282 -3.22 23.08 1.51
C VAL A 282 -3.71 24.01 0.40
N PHE A 283 -5.01 24.02 0.10
CA PHE A 283 -5.62 24.93 -0.88
C PHE A 283 -5.40 26.40 -0.47
N THR A 284 -5.74 26.75 0.76
CA THR A 284 -5.58 28.13 1.28
C THR A 284 -4.10 28.52 1.39
N GLY A 285 -3.23 27.60 1.78
CA GLY A 285 -1.80 27.88 1.98
C GLY A 285 -0.94 27.89 0.71
N SER A 286 -1.45 27.43 -0.44
CA SER A 286 -0.70 27.32 -1.71
C SER A 286 -1.39 28.03 -2.89
N ASP A 287 -2.31 28.95 -2.60
CA ASP A 287 -3.10 29.69 -3.60
C ASP A 287 -3.82 28.78 -4.61
N GLY A 288 -4.27 27.61 -4.16
CA GLY A 288 -5.00 26.66 -5.00
C GLY A 288 -4.20 26.06 -6.15
N PHE A 289 -2.88 25.97 -6.05
CA PHE A 289 -1.96 25.50 -7.09
C PHE A 289 -2.41 24.21 -7.82
N PHE A 290 -2.96 23.23 -7.11
CA PHE A 290 -3.33 21.92 -7.65
C PHE A 290 -4.79 21.83 -8.14
N LEU A 291 -5.57 22.92 -8.01
CA LEU A 291 -7.03 22.88 -8.18
C LEU A 291 -7.48 22.45 -9.58
N GLU A 292 -6.79 22.92 -10.62
CA GLU A 292 -7.11 22.55 -12.01
C GLU A 292 -6.93 21.03 -12.22
N ALA A 293 -5.84 20.47 -11.71
CA ALA A 293 -5.55 19.04 -11.77
C ALA A 293 -6.59 18.21 -11.00
N TYR A 294 -6.97 18.70 -9.81
CA TYR A 294 -7.98 18.04 -8.98
C TYR A 294 -9.34 17.97 -9.70
N ASN A 295 -9.82 19.09 -10.23
CA ASN A 295 -11.08 19.13 -10.99
C ASN A 295 -11.04 18.24 -12.24
N ALA A 296 -9.95 18.30 -13.01
CA ALA A 296 -9.80 17.48 -14.21
C ALA A 296 -9.83 15.98 -13.87
N THR A 297 -9.23 15.59 -12.74
CA THR A 297 -9.19 14.19 -12.30
C THR A 297 -10.55 13.72 -11.78
N LEU A 298 -11.26 14.54 -11.00
CA LEU A 298 -12.63 14.23 -10.57
C LEU A 298 -13.56 14.05 -11.77
N ALA A 299 -13.38 14.86 -12.83
CA ALA A 299 -14.16 14.75 -14.05
C ALA A 299 -13.87 13.45 -14.84
N LEU A 300 -12.82 12.68 -14.52
CA LEU A 300 -12.58 11.37 -15.14
C LEU A 300 -13.46 10.27 -14.57
N TRP A 301 -14.08 10.48 -13.41
CA TRP A 301 -14.87 9.45 -12.75
C TRP A 301 -16.36 9.62 -13.03
N ASP A 302 -16.97 8.61 -13.64
CA ASP A 302 -18.42 8.50 -13.74
C ASP A 302 -18.94 7.86 -12.45
N VAL A 303 -19.29 8.74 -11.52
CA VAL A 303 -19.81 8.37 -10.19
C VAL A 303 -21.07 7.50 -10.27
N ARG A 304 -21.94 7.72 -11.26
CA ARG A 304 -23.21 6.97 -11.37
C ARG A 304 -22.97 5.50 -11.68
N ASN A 305 -22.03 5.25 -12.58
CA ASN A 305 -21.68 3.91 -13.03
C ASN A 305 -20.46 3.34 -12.30
N ASN A 306 -19.95 4.06 -11.30
CA ASN A 306 -18.74 3.73 -10.55
C ASN A 306 -17.53 3.34 -11.41
N ARG A 307 -17.30 4.05 -12.51
CA ARG A 307 -16.25 3.68 -13.47
C ARG A 307 -15.56 4.89 -14.07
N PRO A 308 -14.30 4.75 -14.52
CA PRO A 308 -13.66 5.73 -15.38
C PRO A 308 -14.50 6.02 -16.63
N ARG A 309 -14.62 7.29 -17.01
CA ARG A 309 -15.15 7.64 -18.34
C ARG A 309 -14.10 7.37 -19.43
N ILE A 310 -14.57 7.37 -20.67
CA ILE A 310 -13.69 7.26 -21.84
C ILE A 310 -12.74 8.48 -21.88
N ILE A 311 -11.45 8.20 -22.03
CA ILE A 311 -10.38 9.18 -22.08
C ILE A 311 -10.37 9.90 -23.43
N THR A 312 -10.25 11.21 -23.39
CA THR A 312 -10.20 12.08 -24.58
C THR A 312 -8.80 12.65 -24.80
N ALA A 313 -8.56 13.21 -26.00
CA ALA A 313 -7.32 13.92 -26.28
C ALA A 313 -7.07 15.12 -25.34
N SER A 314 -8.14 15.73 -24.81
CA SER A 314 -8.04 16.82 -23.85
C SER A 314 -7.48 16.34 -22.50
N ASP A 315 -7.85 15.15 -22.06
CA ASP A 315 -7.39 14.58 -20.80
C ASP A 315 -5.89 14.29 -20.84
N ILE A 316 -5.39 13.79 -21.98
CA ILE A 316 -3.95 13.58 -22.20
C ILE A 316 -3.19 14.91 -22.20
N LYS A 317 -3.77 15.96 -22.80
CA LYS A 317 -3.20 17.31 -22.80
C LYS A 317 -3.15 17.88 -21.37
N ASN A 318 -4.20 17.68 -20.59
CA ASN A 318 -4.29 18.09 -19.19
C ASN A 318 -3.23 17.37 -18.33
N ALA A 319 -3.12 16.03 -18.44
CA ALA A 319 -2.07 15.27 -17.75
C ALA A 319 -0.66 15.80 -18.09
N SER A 320 -0.40 16.10 -19.36
CA SER A 320 0.87 16.69 -19.79
C SER A 320 1.12 18.08 -19.22
N HIS A 321 0.06 18.89 -19.08
CA HIS A 321 0.13 20.22 -18.46
C HIS A 321 0.48 20.11 -16.98
N PHE A 322 -0.25 19.29 -16.22
CA PHE A 322 -0.04 19.07 -14.79
C PHE A 322 1.33 18.46 -14.48
N LEU A 323 1.85 17.57 -15.34
CA LEU A 323 3.22 17.07 -15.21
C LEU A 323 4.27 18.17 -15.36
N ARG A 324 4.08 19.12 -16.29
CA ARG A 324 4.97 20.28 -16.41
C ARG A 324 4.85 21.20 -15.20
N GLN A 325 3.65 21.33 -14.64
CA GLN A 325 3.39 22.08 -13.42
C GLN A 325 4.19 21.48 -12.25
N LEU A 326 4.09 20.16 -12.04
CA LEU A 326 4.87 19.43 -11.03
C LEU A 326 6.39 19.60 -11.21
N GLN A 327 6.87 19.63 -12.46
CA GLN A 327 8.29 19.77 -12.75
C GLN A 327 8.85 21.17 -12.48
N LYS A 328 8.02 22.21 -12.61
CA LYS A 328 8.41 23.62 -12.53
C LYS A 328 8.05 24.29 -11.20
N ALA A 329 7.33 23.59 -10.33
CA ALA A 329 6.87 24.13 -9.07
C ALA A 329 8.05 24.60 -8.21
N ALA A 330 7.94 25.82 -7.67
CA ALA A 330 8.85 26.35 -6.67
C ALA A 330 8.21 26.17 -5.29
N ILE A 331 9.03 25.86 -4.28
CA ILE A 331 8.56 25.63 -2.91
C ILE A 331 9.08 26.76 -2.04
N GLN A 332 8.19 27.56 -1.48
CA GLN A 332 8.53 28.64 -0.56
C GLN A 332 8.21 28.27 0.89
N GLY A 333 7.28 27.34 1.10
CA GLY A 333 6.86 26.91 2.43
C GLY A 333 6.34 25.46 2.50
N PRO A 334 5.92 25.02 3.70
CA PRO A 334 5.41 23.66 3.92
C PRO A 334 4.08 23.41 3.18
N PHE A 335 3.24 24.44 3.00
CA PHE A 335 1.99 24.29 2.24
C PHE A 335 2.23 24.10 0.74
N ASP A 336 3.21 24.79 0.15
CA ASP A 336 3.63 24.52 -1.24
C ASP A 336 4.18 23.10 -1.40
N ALA A 337 4.95 22.63 -0.42
CA ALA A 337 5.44 21.26 -0.40
C ALA A 337 4.28 20.26 -0.33
N ALA A 338 3.33 20.46 0.58
CA ALA A 338 2.12 19.64 0.67
C ALA A 338 1.31 19.68 -0.65
N ALA A 339 1.20 20.84 -1.30
CA ALA A 339 0.52 21.00 -2.58
C ALA A 339 1.19 20.22 -3.71
N ILE A 340 2.52 20.18 -3.75
CA ILE A 340 3.28 19.36 -4.71
C ILE A 340 3.08 17.87 -4.46
N VAL A 341 3.11 17.43 -3.20
CA VAL A 341 2.85 16.05 -2.83
C VAL A 341 1.43 15.65 -3.24
N PHE A 342 0.45 16.52 -2.95
CA PHE A 342 -0.95 16.29 -3.30
C PHE A 342 -1.17 16.29 -4.81
N LEU A 343 -0.53 17.20 -5.56
CA LEU A 343 -0.53 17.16 -7.03
C LEU A 343 0.03 15.83 -7.56
N GLY A 344 1.05 15.27 -6.90
CA GLY A 344 1.56 13.93 -7.20
C GLY A 344 0.51 12.83 -7.01
N GLN A 345 -0.31 12.89 -5.95
CA GLN A 345 -1.43 11.97 -5.75
C GLN A 345 -2.50 12.13 -6.83
N ILE A 346 -2.90 13.36 -7.13
CA ILE A 346 -3.89 13.65 -8.16
C ILE A 346 -3.43 13.08 -9.51
N LEU A 347 -2.16 13.29 -9.85
CA LEU A 347 -1.57 12.76 -11.08
C LEU A 347 -1.43 11.22 -11.07
N LEU A 348 -1.14 10.61 -9.92
CA LEU A 348 -1.17 9.15 -9.75
C LEU A 348 -2.56 8.62 -10.09
N VAL A 349 -3.61 9.18 -9.48
CA VAL A 349 -5.00 8.80 -9.73
C VAL A 349 -5.35 9.00 -11.19
N HIS A 350 -5.10 10.19 -11.74
CA HIS A 350 -5.37 10.49 -13.14
C HIS A 350 -4.67 9.50 -14.07
N HIS A 351 -3.40 9.15 -13.80
CA HIS A 351 -2.63 8.24 -14.65
C HIS A 351 -3.16 6.82 -14.58
N VAL A 352 -3.43 6.32 -13.38
CA VAL A 352 -3.99 4.98 -13.16
C VAL A 352 -5.34 4.84 -13.85
N VAL A 353 -6.22 5.81 -13.64
CA VAL A 353 -7.57 5.84 -14.24
C VAL A 353 -7.51 5.96 -15.75
N ALA A 354 -6.62 6.81 -16.29
CA ALA A 354 -6.56 7.07 -17.73
C ALA A 354 -5.81 5.99 -18.52
N PHE A 355 -4.79 5.37 -17.93
CA PHE A 355 -3.85 4.51 -18.67
C PHE A 355 -3.73 3.09 -18.10
N GLY A 356 -4.19 2.82 -16.88
CA GLY A 356 -4.09 1.49 -16.26
C GLY A 356 -2.66 0.98 -16.08
N THR A 357 -1.68 1.88 -15.99
CA THR A 357 -0.25 1.55 -15.86
C THR A 357 0.34 2.18 -14.61
N SER A 358 1.51 1.70 -14.18
CA SER A 358 2.19 2.28 -13.02
C SER A 358 2.56 3.75 -13.23
N ALA A 359 2.21 4.58 -12.24
CA ALA A 359 2.58 5.99 -12.17
C ALA A 359 3.69 6.23 -11.12
N HIS A 360 4.45 5.20 -10.75
CA HIS A 360 5.46 5.26 -9.68
C HIS A 360 6.46 6.41 -9.85
N ALA A 361 6.89 6.68 -11.09
CA ALA A 361 7.80 7.80 -11.39
C ALA A 361 7.22 9.18 -11.06
N ILE A 362 5.90 9.36 -11.17
CA ILE A 362 5.21 10.62 -10.84
C ILE A 362 5.24 10.83 -9.32
N VAL A 363 4.88 9.78 -8.57
CA VAL A 363 4.89 9.78 -7.10
C VAL A 363 6.31 10.03 -6.58
N ARG A 364 7.30 9.31 -7.11
CA ARG A 364 8.71 9.54 -6.77
C ARG A 364 9.15 10.95 -7.07
N ARG A 365 8.70 11.54 -8.19
CA ARG A 365 9.06 12.90 -8.55
C ARG A 365 8.44 13.92 -7.60
N SER A 366 7.16 13.82 -7.26
CA SER A 366 6.53 14.74 -6.30
C SER A 366 7.21 14.65 -4.95
N LEU A 367 7.51 13.43 -4.52
CA LEU A 367 8.26 13.15 -3.33
C LEU A 367 9.66 13.80 -3.36
N LEU A 368 10.51 13.46 -4.33
CA LEU A 368 11.87 14.01 -4.42
C LEU A 368 11.90 15.55 -4.48
N SER A 369 10.90 16.18 -5.09
CA SER A 369 10.80 17.64 -5.16
C SER A 369 10.68 18.29 -3.78
N VAL A 370 10.10 17.61 -2.79
CA VAL A 370 9.82 18.18 -1.45
C VAL A 370 10.76 17.64 -0.36
N ARG A 371 11.90 17.07 -0.76
CA ARG A 371 12.84 16.36 0.14
C ARG A 371 13.15 17.10 1.43
N GLU A 372 13.42 18.39 1.34
CA GLU A 372 13.82 19.22 2.47
C GLU A 372 12.66 19.53 3.44
N TRP A 373 11.41 19.30 3.02
CA TRP A 373 10.20 19.66 3.77
C TRP A 373 9.54 18.47 4.47
N TYR A 374 9.98 17.24 4.19
CA TYR A 374 9.32 16.04 4.73
C TYR A 374 9.27 15.96 6.23
N ALA A 375 10.36 16.33 6.91
CA ALA A 375 10.38 16.32 8.36
C ALA A 375 9.25 17.20 8.92
N SER A 376 9.05 18.39 8.32
CA SER A 376 7.94 19.28 8.67
C SER A 376 6.59 18.69 8.34
N LEU A 377 6.42 18.11 7.15
CA LEU A 377 5.15 17.51 6.72
C LEU A 377 4.75 16.31 7.59
N LEU A 378 5.71 15.51 8.04
CA LEU A 378 5.46 14.34 8.88
C LEU A 378 5.23 14.69 10.35
N LEU A 379 5.63 15.87 10.81
CA LEU A 379 5.31 16.36 12.16
C LEU A 379 3.87 16.89 12.25
N GLU A 380 3.33 17.39 11.14
CA GLU A 380 1.98 17.95 11.10
C GLU A 380 0.94 16.85 10.81
N SER A 381 0.29 16.35 11.87
CA SER A 381 -0.69 15.26 11.73
C SER A 381 -1.86 15.60 10.81
N SER A 382 -2.25 16.88 10.73
CA SER A 382 -3.32 17.33 9.81
C SER A 382 -2.95 17.15 8.33
N MET A 383 -1.66 16.97 8.01
CA MET A 383 -1.16 16.73 6.64
C MET A 383 -0.97 15.24 6.33
N ASN A 384 -1.22 14.34 7.28
CA ASN A 384 -1.06 12.90 7.09
C ASN A 384 -1.83 12.36 5.87
N PRO A 385 -3.12 12.71 5.64
CA PRO A 385 -3.88 12.21 4.48
C PRO A 385 -3.26 12.58 3.13
N ILE A 386 -2.44 13.63 3.09
CA ILE A 386 -1.73 14.09 1.90
C ILE A 386 -0.31 13.50 1.83
N THR A 387 0.32 13.23 2.97
CA THR A 387 1.74 12.86 3.01
C THR A 387 1.96 11.35 3.02
N ILE A 388 1.12 10.58 3.71
CA ILE A 388 1.35 9.15 3.93
C ILE A 388 1.04 8.34 2.68
N THR A 389 -0.12 8.50 2.03
CA THR A 389 -0.50 7.72 0.84
C THR A 389 0.60 7.64 -0.25
N PRO A 390 1.26 8.74 -0.67
CA PRO A 390 2.39 8.69 -1.61
C PRO A 390 3.56 7.85 -1.13
N ILE A 391 3.86 7.88 0.18
CA ILE A 391 4.95 7.11 0.77
C ILE A 391 4.61 5.62 0.73
N VAL A 392 3.35 5.27 1.00
CA VAL A 392 2.86 3.89 0.91
C VAL A 392 3.01 3.37 -0.52
N VAL A 393 2.50 4.14 -1.51
CA VAL A 393 2.60 3.79 -2.94
C VAL A 393 4.06 3.62 -3.37
N ASP A 394 4.93 4.56 -3.02
CA ASP A 394 6.36 4.47 -3.36
C ASP A 394 7.05 3.31 -2.67
N THR A 395 6.68 2.97 -1.43
CA THR A 395 7.24 1.84 -0.67
C THR A 395 6.85 0.52 -1.28
N VAL A 396 5.56 0.32 -1.58
CA VAL A 396 5.04 -0.91 -2.20
C VAL A 396 5.65 -1.13 -3.59
N GLU A 397 5.65 -0.10 -4.44
CA GLU A 397 6.24 -0.21 -5.78
C GLU A 397 7.76 -0.44 -5.70
N SER A 398 8.45 0.12 -4.70
CA SER A 398 9.88 -0.12 -4.46
C SER A 398 10.17 -1.53 -3.96
N LEU A 399 9.31 -2.13 -3.12
CA LEU A 399 9.45 -3.53 -2.70
C LEU A 399 9.43 -4.47 -3.91
N VAL A 400 8.45 -4.26 -4.80
CA VAL A 400 8.24 -5.08 -6.00
C VAL A 400 9.40 -4.90 -7.00
N ARG A 401 9.87 -3.66 -7.20
CA ARG A 401 10.98 -3.37 -8.15
C ARG A 401 12.38 -3.54 -7.57
N ARG A 402 12.46 -3.84 -6.26
CA ARG A 402 13.70 -3.87 -5.47
C ARG A 402 14.48 -2.54 -5.57
N ASP A 403 13.77 -1.44 -5.46
CA ASP A 403 14.32 -0.08 -5.40
C ASP A 403 14.28 0.46 -3.96
N ILE A 404 14.90 1.62 -3.71
CA ILE A 404 14.84 2.29 -2.40
C ILE A 404 13.72 3.35 -2.44
N PRO A 405 12.73 3.31 -1.52
CA PRO A 405 11.73 4.36 -1.40
C PRO A 405 12.40 5.72 -1.12
N VAL A 406 11.79 6.80 -1.59
CA VAL A 406 12.28 8.16 -1.46
C VAL A 406 12.28 8.60 0.01
N VAL A 407 11.25 8.21 0.76
CA VAL A 407 11.03 8.65 2.14
C VAL A 407 11.11 7.48 3.09
N GLN A 408 11.83 7.68 4.19
CA GLN A 408 11.78 6.80 5.36
C GLN A 408 10.88 7.44 6.41
N ILE A 409 9.83 6.73 6.83
CA ILE A 409 8.96 7.20 7.92
C ILE A 409 9.71 7.05 9.25
N PRO A 410 9.67 8.07 10.13
CA PRO A 410 10.27 7.97 11.47
C PRO A 410 9.64 6.86 12.31
N ARG A 411 10.47 6.11 13.05
CA ARG A 411 10.04 4.95 13.84
C ARG A 411 9.12 5.26 15.03
N TYR A 412 9.06 6.51 15.47
CA TYR A 412 8.23 6.92 16.62
C TYR A 412 6.78 7.25 16.26
N LYS A 413 6.39 7.15 14.98
CA LYS A 413 5.06 7.51 14.51
C LYS A 413 4.08 6.32 14.62
N SER A 414 3.98 5.75 15.82
CA SER A 414 3.38 4.43 16.07
C SER A 414 1.86 4.38 15.98
N THR A 415 1.17 5.44 16.37
CA THR A 415 -0.30 5.41 16.56
C THR A 415 -1.08 6.08 15.43
N THR A 416 -0.44 6.35 14.28
CA THR A 416 -1.11 7.03 13.17
C THR A 416 -1.97 6.05 12.39
N VAL A 417 -3.28 6.30 12.35
CA VAL A 417 -4.20 5.62 11.44
C VAL A 417 -4.32 6.46 10.17
N ASP A 418 -3.96 5.88 9.03
CA ASP A 418 -4.04 6.56 7.73
C ASP A 418 -5.23 6.05 6.91
N ARG A 419 -5.81 6.93 6.08
CA ARG A 419 -6.97 6.59 5.25
C ARG A 419 -6.72 5.47 4.25
N THR A 420 -5.48 5.25 3.80
CA THR A 420 -5.11 4.21 2.83
C THR A 420 -4.33 3.09 3.50
N ALA A 421 -3.35 3.41 4.36
CA ALA A 421 -2.54 2.39 5.02
C ALA A 421 -3.18 1.80 6.28
N GLY A 422 -4.25 2.38 6.80
CA GLY A 422 -4.87 1.95 8.05
C GLY A 422 -3.85 1.93 9.18
N LEU A 423 -3.70 0.76 9.81
CA LEU A 423 -2.73 0.50 10.87
C LEU A 423 -1.33 0.10 10.35
N CYS A 424 -1.13 0.03 9.04
CA CYS A 424 0.13 -0.43 8.44
C CYS A 424 1.22 0.66 8.36
N VAL A 425 0.95 1.88 8.84
CA VAL A 425 1.93 2.99 8.78
C VAL A 425 3.24 2.63 9.48
N GLU A 426 3.15 1.92 10.61
CA GLU A 426 4.33 1.39 11.28
C GLU A 426 5.07 0.40 10.39
N LEU A 427 4.38 -0.59 9.81
CA LEU A 427 5.01 -1.64 9.01
C LEU A 427 5.89 -1.09 7.86
N LEU A 428 5.58 0.11 7.34
CA LEU A 428 6.36 0.80 6.30
C LEU A 428 7.83 0.99 6.67
N HIS A 429 8.17 1.17 7.95
CA HIS A 429 9.58 1.33 8.33
C HIS A 429 10.38 0.04 8.14
N PHE A 430 9.77 -1.12 8.42
CA PHE A 430 10.39 -2.42 8.15
C PHE A 430 10.49 -2.66 6.64
N GLN A 431 9.43 -2.34 5.89
CA GLN A 431 9.41 -2.46 4.43
C GLN A 431 10.47 -1.60 3.76
N TYR A 432 10.71 -0.38 4.26
CA TYR A 432 11.81 0.47 3.82
C TYR A 432 13.19 -0.19 4.04
N ASP A 433 13.42 -0.77 5.21
CA ASP A 433 14.68 -1.46 5.53
C ASP A 433 14.86 -2.72 4.64
N ILE A 434 13.78 -3.46 4.36
CA ILE A 434 13.76 -4.58 3.40
C ILE A 434 14.13 -4.11 1.99
N CYS A 435 13.54 -3.00 1.52
CA CYS A 435 13.88 -2.39 0.23
C CYS A 435 15.38 -2.07 0.12
N LYS A 436 15.99 -1.53 1.18
CA LYS A 436 17.44 -1.23 1.19
C LYS A 436 18.29 -2.48 1.05
N ILE A 437 17.99 -3.53 1.79
CA ILE A 437 18.71 -4.82 1.71
C ILE A 437 18.51 -5.44 0.33
N SER A 438 17.25 -5.48 -0.14
CA SER A 438 16.89 -6.03 -1.44
C SER A 438 17.60 -5.32 -2.60
N TYR A 439 17.64 -3.98 -2.57
CA TYR A 439 18.36 -3.16 -3.54
C TYR A 439 19.87 -3.40 -3.49
N ALA A 440 20.47 -3.46 -2.29
CA ALA A 440 21.89 -3.76 -2.13
C ALA A 440 22.27 -5.13 -2.73
N ALA A 441 21.42 -6.14 -2.54
CA ALA A 441 21.58 -7.45 -3.18
C ALA A 441 21.45 -7.36 -4.72
N LYS A 442 20.48 -6.57 -5.24
CA LYS A 442 20.28 -6.34 -6.68
C LYS A 442 21.54 -5.77 -7.33
N ILE A 443 22.12 -4.70 -6.76
CA ILE A 443 23.28 -4.01 -7.35
C ILE A 443 24.59 -4.79 -7.23
N THR A 444 24.73 -5.66 -6.22
CA THR A 444 25.92 -6.50 -6.02
C THR A 444 25.89 -7.77 -6.89
N GLY A 445 24.80 -7.99 -7.65
CA GLY A 445 24.62 -9.18 -8.48
C GLY A 445 24.30 -10.44 -7.69
N ARG A 446 24.02 -10.32 -6.37
CA ARG A 446 23.52 -11.41 -5.54
C ARG A 446 22.03 -11.58 -5.81
N ARG A 447 21.70 -12.56 -6.64
CA ARG A 447 20.31 -12.86 -7.00
C ARG A 447 19.53 -13.41 -5.82
N SER A 448 20.14 -14.30 -5.03
CA SER A 448 19.61 -14.77 -3.75
C SER A 448 20.74 -14.80 -2.71
N ILE A 449 20.38 -14.67 -1.42
CA ILE A 449 21.31 -14.83 -0.30
C ILE A 449 21.83 -16.29 -0.23
N VAL A 450 20.99 -17.25 -0.62
CA VAL A 450 21.35 -18.67 -0.70
C VAL A 450 21.57 -19.06 -2.16
N SER A 451 22.74 -19.61 -2.48
CA SER A 451 23.04 -20.09 -3.85
C SER A 451 22.37 -21.44 -4.10
N ALA A 452 21.59 -21.53 -5.19
CA ALA A 452 21.01 -22.79 -5.66
C ALA A 452 22.14 -23.80 -5.96
N GLY A 453 22.18 -24.90 -5.21
CA GLY A 453 23.18 -25.97 -5.36
C GLY A 453 24.13 -26.17 -4.16
N ALA A 454 24.01 -25.37 -3.09
CA ALA A 454 24.73 -25.65 -1.85
C ALA A 454 24.00 -26.72 -1.04
N THR A 455 24.31 -28.00 -1.28
CA THR A 455 23.82 -29.16 -0.48
C THR A 455 24.36 -29.17 0.96
N THR A 456 25.14 -28.17 1.34
CA THR A 456 25.56 -27.91 2.72
C THR A 456 25.42 -26.42 2.99
N PRO A 457 24.78 -26.00 4.10
CA PRO A 457 24.76 -24.62 4.54
C PRO A 457 26.16 -24.28 5.04
N SER A 458 27.10 -24.06 4.12
CA SER A 458 28.40 -23.53 4.52
C SER A 458 28.17 -22.14 5.08
N LEU A 459 28.47 -22.04 6.38
CA LEU A 459 28.32 -20.96 7.35
C LEU A 459 29.01 -19.63 6.96
N ARG A 460 28.90 -19.19 5.70
CA ARG A 460 29.25 -17.84 5.31
C ARG A 460 27.98 -17.01 5.36
N SER A 461 27.55 -16.71 6.59
CA SER A 461 26.62 -15.64 6.89
C SER A 461 27.15 -14.38 6.20
N SER A 462 26.57 -14.05 5.05
CA SER A 462 26.79 -12.72 4.49
C SER A 462 26.25 -11.73 5.52
N PRO A 463 26.92 -10.59 5.78
CA PRO A 463 26.40 -9.57 6.69
C PRO A 463 24.95 -9.15 6.34
N ASP A 464 24.56 -9.29 5.06
CA ASP A 464 23.21 -9.01 4.59
C ASP A 464 22.17 -10.08 5.01
N SER A 465 22.57 -11.35 5.16
CA SER A 465 21.67 -12.44 5.59
C SER A 465 21.24 -12.25 7.04
N SER A 466 22.22 -11.95 7.90
CA SER A 466 21.95 -11.64 9.32
C SER A 466 21.07 -10.40 9.50
N SER A 467 21.15 -9.42 8.59
CA SER A 467 20.29 -8.24 8.65
C SER A 467 18.85 -8.54 8.25
N LEU A 468 18.66 -9.44 7.28
CA LEU A 468 17.32 -9.83 6.83
C LEU A 468 16.65 -10.77 7.84
N ASP A 469 17.39 -11.69 8.45
CA ASP A 469 16.90 -12.54 9.55
C ASP A 469 16.45 -11.69 10.75
N ALA A 470 17.22 -10.66 11.10
CA ALA A 470 16.85 -9.73 12.17
C ALA A 470 15.61 -8.89 11.84
N LEU A 471 15.36 -8.58 10.56
CA LEU A 471 14.13 -7.92 10.14
C LEU A 471 12.94 -8.89 10.11
N GLU A 472 13.17 -10.13 9.69
CA GLU A 472 12.16 -11.19 9.72
C GLU A 472 11.60 -11.35 11.13
N GLU A 473 12.46 -11.47 12.13
CA GLU A 473 12.04 -11.61 13.52
C GLU A 473 11.24 -10.40 14.02
N LYS A 474 11.68 -9.19 13.66
CA LYS A 474 10.93 -7.97 14.02
C LYS A 474 9.56 -7.92 13.37
N VAL A 475 9.44 -8.33 12.12
CA VAL A 475 8.14 -8.39 11.42
C VAL A 475 7.25 -9.49 11.99
N ARG A 476 7.81 -10.63 12.42
CA ARG A 476 7.07 -11.70 13.10
C ARG A 476 6.47 -11.21 14.43
N GLN A 477 7.24 -10.45 15.19
CA GLN A 477 6.83 -9.88 16.47
C GLN A 477 5.96 -8.63 16.32
N TRP A 478 5.86 -8.05 15.13
CA TRP A 478 5.07 -6.84 14.93
C TRP A 478 3.58 -7.13 15.02
N GLU A 479 2.92 -6.30 15.82
CA GLU A 479 1.47 -6.17 15.90
C GLU A 479 1.12 -4.69 15.75
N PRO A 480 0.00 -4.35 15.09
CA PRO A 480 -0.43 -2.97 14.98
C PRO A 480 -0.77 -2.40 16.37
N SER A 481 -0.44 -1.13 16.58
CA SER A 481 -0.72 -0.39 17.82
C SER A 481 -1.89 0.58 17.63
N PRO A 482 -3.16 0.12 17.70
CA PRO A 482 -4.31 1.00 17.50
C PRO A 482 -4.42 2.07 18.60
N PRO A 483 -4.90 3.29 18.27
CA PRO A 483 -5.15 4.32 19.27
C PRO A 483 -6.28 3.91 20.23
N LEU A 484 -6.32 4.52 21.42
CA LEU A 484 -7.35 4.20 22.43
C LEU A 484 -8.79 4.46 21.93
N THR A 485 -8.95 5.42 21.01
CA THR A 485 -10.24 5.79 20.39
C THR A 485 -10.60 4.92 19.19
N PHE A 486 -9.76 3.95 18.81
CA PHE A 486 -9.91 3.21 17.56
C PHE A 486 -11.29 2.55 17.37
N PHE A 487 -11.82 1.91 18.40
CA PHE A 487 -13.11 1.23 18.35
C PHE A 487 -14.32 2.17 18.47
N THR A 488 -14.09 3.45 18.78
CA THR A 488 -15.15 4.46 18.93
C THR A 488 -15.17 5.48 17.79
N GLU A 489 -14.03 5.67 17.12
CA GLU A 489 -13.83 6.66 16.07
C GLU A 489 -14.17 6.13 14.67
N TYR A 490 -13.95 4.83 14.45
CA TYR A 490 -14.19 4.18 13.17
C TYR A 490 -15.38 3.23 13.22
N THR A 491 -16.02 3.03 12.08
CA THR A 491 -17.10 2.07 11.93
C THR A 491 -16.58 0.64 12.08
N PRO A 492 -17.43 -0.33 12.47
CA PRO A 492 -17.01 -1.74 12.58
C PRO A 492 -16.42 -2.33 11.30
N SER A 493 -16.93 -1.92 10.13
CA SER A 493 -16.41 -2.35 8.83
C SER A 493 -15.01 -1.77 8.55
N GLU A 494 -14.78 -0.48 8.85
CA GLU A 494 -13.46 0.14 8.73
C GLU A 494 -12.45 -0.49 9.68
N VAL A 495 -12.85 -0.75 10.93
CA VAL A 495 -12.02 -1.46 11.93
C VAL A 495 -11.63 -2.84 11.41
N SER A 496 -12.61 -3.61 10.90
CA SER A 496 -12.37 -4.94 10.34
C SER A 496 -11.42 -4.89 9.14
N ALA A 497 -11.61 -3.92 8.24
CA ALA A 497 -10.75 -3.69 7.08
C ALA A 497 -9.31 -3.35 7.47
N MET A 498 -9.12 -2.45 8.45
CA MET A 498 -7.79 -2.06 8.93
C MET A 498 -7.04 -3.21 9.61
N LEU A 499 -7.75 -4.03 10.40
CA LEU A 499 -7.17 -5.20 11.05
C LEU A 499 -6.81 -6.29 10.03
N LEU A 500 -7.69 -6.56 9.06
CA LEU A 500 -7.37 -7.44 7.93
C LEU A 500 -6.10 -6.95 7.23
N GLN A 501 -6.11 -5.69 6.80
CA GLN A 501 -5.01 -5.07 6.06
C GLN A 501 -3.69 -5.28 6.81
N ALA A 502 -3.65 -4.98 8.12
CA ALA A 502 -2.47 -5.18 8.96
C ALA A 502 -1.97 -6.64 8.95
N ARG A 503 -2.86 -7.62 9.06
CA ARG A 503 -2.50 -9.04 9.03
C ARG A 503 -1.94 -9.46 7.68
N VAL A 504 -2.66 -9.18 6.60
CA VAL A 504 -2.25 -9.62 5.25
C VAL A 504 -0.98 -8.91 4.80
N TYR A 505 -0.77 -7.65 5.19
CA TYR A 505 0.48 -6.95 4.93
C TYR A 505 1.67 -7.51 5.73
N ARG A 506 1.45 -7.92 6.98
CA ARG A 506 2.49 -8.61 7.76
C ARG A 506 2.90 -9.92 7.09
N LEU A 507 1.92 -10.75 6.71
CA LEU A 507 2.15 -12.02 6.02
C LEU A 507 2.84 -11.80 4.66
N ALA A 508 2.39 -10.83 3.87
CA ALA A 508 3.00 -10.47 2.60
C ALA A 508 4.46 -10.01 2.78
N THR A 509 4.73 -9.24 3.83
CA THR A 509 6.10 -8.80 4.16
C THR A 509 6.99 -9.99 4.53
N LEU A 510 6.50 -10.96 5.31
CA LEU A 510 7.21 -12.19 5.63
C LEU A 510 7.47 -13.04 4.37
N LEU A 511 6.49 -13.13 3.46
CA LEU A 511 6.64 -13.85 2.20
C LEU A 511 7.68 -13.19 1.29
N ILE A 512 7.71 -11.86 1.23
CA ILE A 512 8.75 -11.10 0.52
C ILE A 512 10.12 -11.38 1.11
N ILE A 513 10.27 -11.35 2.44
CA ILE A 513 11.54 -11.68 3.11
C ILE A 513 11.97 -13.10 2.75
N HIS A 514 11.05 -14.07 2.81
CA HIS A 514 11.30 -15.46 2.42
C HIS A 514 11.81 -15.56 0.99
N ARG A 515 11.15 -14.91 0.03
CA ARG A 515 11.55 -14.92 -1.38
C ARG A 515 12.81 -14.12 -1.70
N LEU A 516 13.27 -13.24 -0.81
CA LEU A 516 14.60 -12.64 -0.91
C LEU A 516 15.71 -13.59 -0.41
N LYS A 517 15.37 -14.50 0.50
CA LYS A 517 16.29 -15.53 1.04
C LYS A 517 16.37 -16.76 0.13
N TYR A 518 15.23 -17.17 -0.42
CA TYR A 518 15.09 -18.42 -1.18
C TYR A 518 14.50 -18.14 -2.56
N PRO A 519 15.20 -18.52 -3.65
CA PRO A 519 14.69 -18.36 -5.00
C PRO A 519 13.48 -19.28 -5.26
N LEU A 520 12.83 -19.08 -6.41
CA LEU A 520 11.75 -19.96 -6.85
C LEU A 520 12.23 -21.42 -6.97
N GLY A 521 11.42 -22.36 -6.49
CA GLY A 521 11.76 -23.78 -6.44
C GLY A 521 12.56 -24.20 -5.20
N VAL A 522 12.82 -23.28 -4.26
CA VAL A 522 13.54 -23.55 -3.01
C VAL A 522 12.69 -23.08 -1.84
N GLU A 523 12.49 -23.95 -0.84
CA GLU A 523 11.64 -23.68 0.33
C GLU A 523 10.21 -23.21 -0.07
N ASP A 524 9.67 -23.80 -1.14
CA ASP A 524 8.37 -23.42 -1.70
C ASP A 524 7.19 -23.79 -0.80
N GLU A 525 7.33 -24.80 0.06
CA GLU A 525 6.27 -25.20 0.99
C GLU A 525 5.96 -24.07 1.98
N TYR A 526 7.00 -23.45 2.54
CA TYR A 526 6.84 -22.33 3.48
C TYR A 526 6.23 -21.11 2.80
N ALA A 527 6.68 -20.80 1.57
CA ALA A 527 6.12 -19.71 0.76
C ALA A 527 4.63 -19.94 0.46
N SER A 528 4.27 -21.17 0.06
CA SER A 528 2.90 -21.56 -0.23
C SER A 528 2.01 -21.45 1.00
N ARG A 529 2.51 -21.83 2.18
CA ARG A 529 1.77 -21.70 3.44
C ARG A 529 1.47 -20.24 3.78
N LEU A 530 2.44 -19.34 3.65
CA LEU A 530 2.20 -17.90 3.86
C LEU A 530 1.19 -17.35 2.85
N ALA A 531 1.29 -17.74 1.58
CA ALA A 531 0.36 -17.31 0.55
C ALA A 531 -1.07 -17.80 0.80
N LEU A 532 -1.24 -19.06 1.20
CA LEU A 532 -2.54 -19.61 1.57
C LEU A 532 -3.15 -18.88 2.76
N LEU A 533 -2.36 -18.55 3.79
CA LEU A 533 -2.84 -17.75 4.93
C LEU A 533 -3.33 -16.37 4.50
N ILE A 534 -2.64 -15.71 3.56
CA ILE A 534 -3.10 -14.43 2.99
C ILE A 534 -4.45 -14.63 2.29
N MET A 535 -4.56 -15.66 1.44
CA MET A 535 -5.80 -15.92 0.69
C MET A 535 -6.97 -16.21 1.62
N VAL A 536 -6.78 -17.05 2.65
CA VAL A 536 -7.81 -17.38 3.64
C VAL A 536 -8.30 -16.13 4.37
N GLU A 537 -7.40 -15.27 4.85
CA GLU A 537 -7.80 -14.03 5.53
C GLU A 537 -8.62 -13.11 4.60
N LEU A 538 -8.20 -12.96 3.34
CA LEU A 538 -8.92 -12.16 2.35
C LEU A 538 -10.30 -12.77 2.04
N GLU A 539 -10.39 -14.07 1.82
CA GLU A 539 -11.64 -14.78 1.54
C GLU A 539 -12.63 -14.67 2.71
N CYS A 540 -12.17 -14.94 3.93
CA CYS A 540 -12.98 -14.78 5.14
C CYS A 540 -13.54 -13.37 5.26
N PHE A 541 -12.73 -12.34 4.97
CA PHE A 541 -13.20 -10.96 4.99
C PHE A 541 -14.27 -10.70 3.92
N THR A 542 -14.09 -11.17 2.69
CA THR A 542 -15.10 -10.97 1.63
C THR A 542 -16.43 -11.67 1.95
N GLN A 543 -16.43 -12.73 2.76
CA GLN A 543 -17.66 -13.39 3.20
C GLN A 543 -18.39 -12.60 4.30
N GLN A 544 -17.68 -11.78 5.08
CA GLN A 544 -18.21 -11.06 6.23
C GLN A 544 -18.66 -9.63 5.91
N VAL A 545 -18.08 -9.02 4.87
CA VAL A 545 -18.29 -7.61 4.55
C VAL A 545 -19.30 -7.44 3.42
N THR A 546 -20.14 -6.41 3.54
CA THR A 546 -21.12 -6.04 2.51
C THR A 546 -20.43 -5.48 1.27
N ASP A 547 -21.06 -5.64 0.09
CA ASP A 547 -20.55 -5.22 -1.24
C ASP A 547 -20.27 -3.70 -1.41
N THR A 548 -20.37 -2.91 -0.33
CA THR A 548 -20.16 -1.46 -0.32
C THR A 548 -18.74 -1.04 0.00
N THR A 549 -17.87 -1.97 0.44
CA THR A 549 -16.48 -1.65 0.78
C THR A 549 -15.65 -1.68 -0.49
N ASP A 550 -15.14 -0.52 -0.91
CA ASP A 550 -14.28 -0.36 -2.07
C ASP A 550 -12.93 0.22 -1.64
N GLY A 551 -11.91 0.12 -2.49
CA GLY A 551 -10.66 0.85 -2.28
C GLY A 551 -9.80 0.31 -1.14
N LEU A 552 -9.92 -0.98 -0.85
CA LEU A 552 -9.05 -1.63 0.11
C LEU A 552 -7.65 -1.72 -0.45
N ALA A 553 -6.73 -1.17 0.32
CA ALA A 553 -5.33 -1.23 0.03
C ALA A 553 -4.80 -2.63 0.38
N ILE A 554 -5.00 -3.60 -0.52
CA ILE A 554 -4.55 -5.00 -0.43
C ILE A 554 -3.84 -5.49 -1.71
N GLY A 555 -3.46 -4.59 -2.62
CA GLY A 555 -2.91 -4.96 -3.93
C GLY A 555 -1.60 -5.73 -3.85
N LEU A 556 -0.70 -5.35 -2.93
CA LEU A 556 0.55 -6.06 -2.69
C LEU A 556 0.33 -7.47 -2.11
N PRO A 557 -0.41 -7.65 -0.98
CA PRO A 557 -0.75 -8.98 -0.47
C PRO A 557 -1.35 -9.90 -1.53
N LEU A 558 -2.29 -9.40 -2.33
CA LEU A 558 -2.93 -10.16 -3.40
C LEU A 558 -1.93 -10.61 -4.47
N LEU A 559 -1.04 -9.72 -4.93
CA LEU A 559 0.00 -10.09 -5.90
C LEU A 559 0.89 -11.20 -5.33
N VAL A 560 1.45 -11.02 -4.13
CA VAL A 560 2.45 -11.95 -3.62
C VAL A 560 1.87 -13.32 -3.29
N SER A 561 0.62 -13.39 -2.81
CA SER A 561 -0.06 -14.67 -2.62
C SER A 561 -0.35 -15.36 -3.96
N ALA A 562 -0.83 -14.62 -4.96
CA ALA A 562 -1.15 -15.16 -6.28
C ALA A 562 0.08 -15.69 -7.02
N LEU A 563 1.26 -15.12 -6.81
CA LEU A 563 2.51 -15.66 -7.38
C LEU A 563 2.81 -17.09 -6.88
N GLU A 564 2.41 -17.41 -5.65
CA GLU A 564 2.65 -18.72 -5.03
C GLU A 564 1.49 -19.70 -5.25
N THR A 565 0.24 -19.23 -5.28
CA THR A 565 -0.94 -20.08 -5.53
C THR A 565 -1.21 -20.29 -7.01
N GLY A 566 -0.85 -19.33 -7.85
CA GLY A 566 -1.14 -19.31 -9.29
C GLY A 566 -2.55 -18.77 -9.64
N TYR A 567 -3.33 -18.34 -8.64
CA TYR A 567 -4.73 -17.97 -8.80
C TYR A 567 -5.01 -16.59 -8.24
N LEU A 568 -5.79 -15.80 -8.99
CA LEU A 568 -6.39 -14.54 -8.56
C LEU A 568 -7.89 -14.74 -8.42
N ASN A 569 -8.43 -14.37 -7.27
CA ASN A 569 -9.87 -14.38 -7.03
C ASN A 569 -10.48 -13.06 -7.53
N ASP A 570 -11.32 -13.10 -8.57
CA ASP A 570 -11.95 -11.91 -9.16
C ASP A 570 -12.76 -11.10 -8.14
N ARG A 571 -13.38 -11.77 -7.16
CA ARG A 571 -14.11 -11.11 -6.07
C ARG A 571 -13.17 -10.35 -5.14
N ILE A 572 -11.95 -10.83 -4.91
CA ILE A 572 -10.96 -10.11 -4.11
C ILE A 572 -10.35 -8.96 -4.92
N VAL A 573 -10.10 -9.19 -6.21
CA VAL A 573 -9.57 -8.17 -7.12
C VAL A 573 -10.48 -6.94 -7.19
N SER A 574 -11.81 -7.12 -7.14
CA SER A 574 -12.75 -5.99 -7.19
C SER A 574 -12.54 -4.96 -6.05
N TYR A 575 -12.11 -5.41 -4.87
CA TYR A 575 -11.82 -4.54 -3.72
C TYR A 575 -10.58 -3.66 -3.92
N VAL A 576 -9.67 -4.02 -4.85
CA VAL A 576 -8.46 -3.24 -5.20
C VAL A 576 -8.81 -2.11 -6.17
N ALA A 577 -9.79 -1.29 -5.82
CA ALA A 577 -10.14 -0.11 -6.60
C ALA A 577 -9.09 1.01 -6.40
N PRO A 578 -8.91 1.96 -7.33
CA PRO A 578 -9.60 2.11 -8.63
C PRO A 578 -9.04 1.20 -9.73
N VAL A 579 -7.97 0.43 -9.48
CA VAL A 579 -7.31 -0.34 -10.55
C VAL A 579 -8.17 -1.47 -11.05
N SER A 580 -8.99 -2.06 -10.19
CA SER A 580 -10.04 -3.01 -10.56
C SER A 580 -11.11 -2.43 -11.51
N ALA A 581 -11.27 -1.11 -11.56
CA ALA A 581 -12.18 -0.47 -12.51
C ALA A 581 -11.63 -0.44 -13.94
N ASN A 582 -10.34 -0.75 -14.13
CA ASN A 582 -9.80 -1.03 -15.46
C ASN A 582 -10.09 -2.50 -15.82
N PRO A 583 -10.84 -2.76 -16.91
CA PRO A 583 -11.25 -4.12 -17.25
C PRO A 583 -10.08 -5.06 -17.55
N ASP A 584 -8.92 -4.53 -17.95
CA ASP A 584 -7.74 -5.33 -18.25
C ASP A 584 -6.84 -5.57 -17.03
N TYR A 585 -7.11 -4.94 -15.86
CA TYR A 585 -6.20 -5.00 -14.72
C TYR A 585 -6.04 -6.42 -14.19
N ALA A 586 -7.16 -7.09 -13.92
CA ALA A 586 -7.17 -8.48 -13.44
C ALA A 586 -6.43 -9.40 -14.41
N GLN A 587 -6.72 -9.27 -15.72
CA GLN A 587 -6.06 -10.06 -16.75
C GLN A 587 -4.55 -9.81 -16.81
N LYS A 588 -4.10 -8.55 -16.81
CA LYS A 588 -2.67 -8.23 -16.85
C LYS A 588 -1.93 -8.68 -15.58
N LEU A 589 -2.60 -8.66 -14.43
CA LEU A 589 -2.06 -9.21 -13.19
C LEU A 589 -1.93 -10.74 -13.28
N GLN A 590 -2.97 -11.41 -13.82
CA GLN A 590 -2.96 -12.86 -14.06
C GLN A 590 -1.91 -13.27 -15.10
N ASP A 591 -1.68 -12.47 -16.14
CA ASP A 591 -0.64 -12.70 -17.14
C ASP A 591 0.75 -12.69 -16.48
N PHE A 592 0.99 -11.75 -15.56
CA PHE A 592 2.25 -11.70 -14.82
C PHE A 592 2.39 -12.91 -13.87
N VAL A 593 1.33 -13.29 -13.15
CA VAL A 593 1.32 -14.49 -12.31
C VAL A 593 1.67 -15.72 -13.16
N SER A 594 1.00 -15.88 -14.30
CA SER A 594 1.22 -16.98 -15.23
C SER A 594 2.66 -17.00 -15.78
N LEU A 595 3.24 -15.83 -16.07
CA LEU A 595 4.63 -15.70 -16.49
C LEU A 595 5.61 -16.18 -15.41
N VAL A 596 5.40 -15.81 -14.14
CA VAL A 596 6.27 -16.25 -13.04
C VAL A 596 6.14 -17.75 -12.81
N ARG A 597 4.91 -18.29 -12.84
CA ARG A 597 4.65 -19.74 -12.73
C ARG A 597 5.31 -20.52 -13.85
N ALA A 598 5.10 -20.09 -15.09
CA ALA A 598 5.74 -20.71 -16.24
C ALA A 598 7.27 -20.66 -16.11
N ALA A 599 7.87 -19.53 -15.72
CA ALA A 599 9.31 -19.45 -15.51
C ALA A 599 9.80 -20.49 -14.51
N ARG A 600 9.13 -20.60 -13.35
CA ARG A 600 9.44 -21.60 -12.32
C ARG A 600 9.33 -23.02 -12.86
N ASP A 601 8.24 -23.36 -13.53
CA ASP A 601 7.97 -24.72 -14.04
C ASP A 601 8.97 -25.12 -15.14
N HIS A 602 9.56 -24.15 -15.84
CA HIS A 602 10.69 -24.36 -16.76
C HIS A 602 12.07 -24.38 -16.08
N GLY A 603 12.12 -24.45 -14.74
CA GLY A 603 13.35 -24.57 -13.96
C GLY A 603 14.08 -23.25 -13.72
N TYR A 604 13.39 -22.11 -13.76
CA TYR A 604 13.99 -20.83 -13.37
C TYR A 604 14.26 -20.79 -11.86
N LEU A 605 15.54 -20.70 -11.48
CA LEU A 605 16.03 -20.70 -10.09
C LEU A 605 16.39 -19.28 -9.58
N GLY A 606 15.82 -18.24 -10.18
CA GLY A 606 16.02 -16.85 -9.74
C GLY A 606 14.91 -16.37 -8.82
N LEU A 607 14.91 -15.06 -8.52
CA LEU A 607 13.80 -14.46 -7.80
C LEU A 607 12.72 -14.01 -8.79
N TRP A 608 11.45 -14.06 -8.37
CA TRP A 608 10.36 -13.51 -9.19
C TRP A 608 10.52 -12.00 -9.42
N PHE A 609 11.16 -11.27 -8.49
CA PHE A 609 11.46 -9.84 -8.64
C PHE A 609 12.26 -9.53 -9.92
N ASP A 610 13.11 -10.46 -10.37
CA ASP A 610 13.93 -10.28 -11.56
C ASP A 610 13.07 -10.33 -12.86
N LEU A 611 11.82 -10.79 -12.77
CA LEU A 611 10.86 -10.89 -13.87
C LEU A 611 9.94 -9.64 -13.96
N VAL A 612 9.95 -8.77 -12.94
CA VAL A 612 9.05 -7.60 -12.83
C VAL A 612 9.26 -6.61 -13.98
N GLU A 613 10.52 -6.25 -14.29
CA GLU A 613 10.82 -5.24 -15.33
C GLU A 613 10.31 -5.65 -16.72
N GLY A 614 10.21 -6.97 -16.99
CA GLY A 614 9.78 -7.51 -18.28
C GLY A 614 8.32 -7.97 -18.33
N GLY A 615 7.64 -8.11 -17.18
CA GLY A 615 6.32 -8.75 -17.13
C GLY A 615 5.24 -8.00 -16.36
N LEU A 616 5.59 -7.16 -15.37
CA LEU A 616 4.59 -6.46 -14.57
C LEU A 616 4.37 -5.04 -15.08
N HIS A 617 3.25 -4.82 -15.77
CA HIS A 617 2.92 -3.54 -16.40
C HIS A 617 1.77 -2.78 -15.71
N VAL A 618 1.10 -3.43 -14.77
CA VAL A 618 0.03 -2.81 -13.95
C VAL A 618 0.61 -2.16 -12.69
N PRO A 619 -0.02 -1.09 -12.19
CA PRO A 619 0.31 -0.53 -10.89
C PRO A 619 0.01 -1.55 -9.78
N ILE A 620 0.91 -1.67 -8.80
CA ILE A 620 0.57 -2.31 -7.53
C ILE A 620 0.21 -1.17 -6.58
N LEU A 621 -1.07 -0.81 -6.58
CA LEU A 621 -1.55 0.12 -5.57
C LEU A 621 -1.49 -0.58 -4.21
N PRO A 622 -1.07 0.15 -3.17
CA PRO A 622 -1.09 -0.39 -1.83
C PRO A 622 -2.48 -0.88 -1.51
#